data_AF-A0AAX2GUA5-F1
#
_entry.id   AF-A0AAX2GUA5-F1
#
_cell.length_a   1.000
_cell.length_b   1.000
_cell.length_c   1.000
_cell.angle_alpha   90.00
_cell.angle_beta   90.00
_cell.angle_gamma   90.00
#
_symmetry.space_group_name_H-M   'P 1'
#
loop_
_entity.id
_entity.type
_entity.pdbx_description
1 polymer ?
#
loop_
_entity_poly.entity_id
_entity_poly.type
_entity_poly.pdbx_seq_one_letter_code
_entity_poly.pdbx_strand_id
1 'polypeptide(L)'
;MTDKPTTTTKTQNALSFIAKNKMTILVSAAVLAGVFVVYKVAKRFAGSDDDDHVKGTGSDLDKSKATITEAQSKNYAEQLLDAMNAAYPLWGTDEKTILAVFNQLKNKHDFLMVYHAFGLRDYNGYNSPPKSFWKYLDVYQKRDLVYWLKSELSPSDGEVYKRVKKVVEGSGFTF
;
A
#
# COMPACT_ATOMS: atom_id res chain seq x y z
N MET A 1 -58.03 12.06 28.78
CA MET A 1 -57.88 11.60 27.38
C MET A 1 -56.58 12.15 26.86
N THR A 2 -55.60 11.29 26.57
CA THR A 2 -54.24 11.68 26.15
C THR A 2 -54.09 11.41 24.65
N ASP A 3 -54.09 12.48 23.84
CA ASP A 3 -53.81 12.39 22.42
C ASP A 3 -52.33 12.08 22.18
N LYS A 4 -52.04 11.01 21.42
CA LYS A 4 -50.68 10.68 20.95
C LYS A 4 -50.33 11.56 19.75
N PRO A 5 -49.09 12.07 19.66
CA PRO A 5 -48.70 12.97 18.58
C PRO A 5 -48.61 12.24 17.23
N THR A 6 -49.12 12.90 16.19
CA THR A 6 -49.14 12.53 14.77
C THR A 6 -47.74 12.55 14.14
N THR A 7 -46.91 11.54 14.44
CA THR A 7 -45.61 11.33 13.78
C THR A 7 -45.73 10.54 12.46
N THR A 8 -46.91 9.98 12.17
CA THR A 8 -47.15 9.01 11.09
C THR A 8 -47.08 9.63 9.69
N THR A 9 -47.45 10.89 9.53
CA THR A 9 -47.70 11.50 8.21
C THR A 9 -46.42 11.78 7.42
N LYS A 10 -45.34 12.21 8.07
CA LYS A 10 -44.07 12.52 7.38
C LYS A 10 -43.38 11.25 6.85
N THR A 11 -43.39 10.17 7.64
CA THR A 11 -42.82 8.88 7.26
C THR A 11 -43.61 8.21 6.14
N GLN A 12 -44.96 8.27 6.18
CA GLN A 12 -45.81 7.75 5.12
C GLN A 12 -45.66 8.55 3.81
N ASN A 13 -45.47 9.86 3.89
CA ASN A 13 -45.19 10.71 2.73
C ASN A 13 -43.83 10.38 2.11
N ALA A 14 -42.79 10.13 2.91
CA ALA A 14 -41.49 9.72 2.40
C ALA A 14 -41.53 8.33 1.73
N LEU A 15 -42.19 7.35 2.36
CA LEU A 15 -42.33 5.99 1.81
C LEU A 15 -43.15 5.97 0.52
N SER A 16 -44.24 6.74 0.45
CA SER A 16 -45.06 6.85 -0.76
C SER A 16 -44.33 7.60 -1.89
N PHE A 17 -43.51 8.59 -1.56
CA PHE A 17 -42.64 9.27 -2.54
C PHE A 17 -41.59 8.32 -3.12
N ILE A 18 -40.92 7.53 -2.27
CA ILE A 18 -39.93 6.54 -2.72
C ILE A 18 -40.57 5.46 -3.59
N ALA A 19 -41.74 4.94 -3.19
CA ALA A 19 -42.45 3.92 -3.94
C ALA A 19 -42.90 4.40 -5.33
N LYS A 20 -43.37 5.66 -5.43
CA LYS A 20 -43.80 6.26 -6.70
C LYS A 20 -42.63 6.61 -7.63
N ASN A 21 -41.50 7.05 -7.07
CA ASN A 21 -40.35 7.53 -7.83
C ASN A 21 -39.19 6.54 -7.89
N LYS A 22 -39.46 5.24 -7.65
CA LYS A 22 -38.45 4.18 -7.54
C LYS A 22 -37.42 4.17 -8.68
N MET A 23 -37.88 4.37 -9.92
CA MET A 23 -37.00 4.38 -11.10
C MET A 23 -36.12 5.62 -11.12
N THR A 24 -36.67 6.80 -10.83
CA THR A 24 -35.93 8.06 -10.75
C THR A 24 -34.89 8.02 -9.63
N ILE A 25 -35.22 7.41 -8.49
CA ILE A 25 -34.30 7.25 -7.35
C ILE A 25 -33.18 6.26 -7.69
N LEU A 26 -33.51 5.12 -8.31
CA LEU A 26 -32.52 4.13 -8.73
C LEU A 26 -31.57 4.71 -9.79
N VAL A 27 -32.10 5.43 -10.78
CA VAL A 27 -31.30 6.07 -11.82
C VAL A 27 -30.41 7.16 -11.22
N SER A 28 -30.93 8.01 -10.33
CA SER A 28 -30.12 9.05 -9.69
C SER A 28 -29.03 8.46 -8.76
N ALA A 29 -29.33 7.40 -8.01
CA ALA A 29 -28.33 6.66 -7.25
C ALA A 29 -27.26 6.02 -8.16
N ALA A 30 -27.65 5.43 -9.28
CA ALA A 30 -26.73 4.85 -10.25
C ALA A 30 -25.85 5.91 -10.94
N VAL A 31 -26.40 7.09 -11.25
CA VAL A 31 -25.65 8.22 -11.81
C VAL A 31 -24.64 8.75 -10.78
N LEU A 32 -25.04 8.92 -9.52
CA LEU A 32 -24.13 9.35 -8.46
C LEU A 32 -23.02 8.34 -8.22
N ALA A 33 -23.34 7.04 -8.21
CA ALA A 33 -22.34 5.98 -8.14
C ALA A 33 -21.40 5.98 -9.35
N GLY A 34 -21.94 6.17 -10.56
CA GLY A 34 -21.15 6.29 -11.79
C GLY A 34 -20.21 7.49 -11.78
N VAL A 35 -20.70 8.67 -11.37
CA VAL A 35 -19.88 9.88 -11.22
C VAL A 35 -18.80 9.68 -10.16
N PHE A 36 -19.12 9.04 -9.04
CA PHE A 36 -18.14 8.71 -8.01
C PHE A 36 -17.05 7.76 -8.52
N VAL A 37 -17.43 6.73 -9.28
CA VAL A 37 -16.49 5.80 -9.92
C VAL A 37 -15.62 6.53 -10.95
N VAL A 38 -16.21 7.36 -11.82
CA VAL A 38 -15.48 8.15 -12.81
C VAL A 38 -14.53 9.15 -12.14
N TYR A 39 -14.96 9.83 -11.08
CA TYR A 39 -14.11 10.73 -10.29
C TYR A 39 -12.92 9.99 -9.66
N LYS A 40 -13.15 8.81 -9.06
CA LYS A 40 -12.09 7.96 -8.50
C LYS A 40 -11.10 7.48 -9.57
N VAL A 41 -11.61 7.07 -10.74
CA VAL A 41 -10.78 6.64 -11.88
C VAL A 41 -10.01 7.81 -12.48
N ALA A 42 -10.64 8.97 -12.66
CA ALA A 42 -9.98 10.19 -13.15
C ALA A 42 -8.88 10.64 -12.19
N LYS A 43 -9.11 10.59 -10.87
CA LYS A 43 -8.09 10.92 -9.87
C LYS A 43 -6.91 9.93 -9.89
N ARG A 44 -7.13 8.66 -10.26
CA ARG A 44 -6.09 7.65 -10.46
C ARG A 44 -5.19 7.94 -11.67
N PHE A 45 -5.70 8.66 -12.67
CA PHE A 45 -4.91 9.07 -13.86
C PHE A 45 -4.38 10.51 -13.78
N ALA A 46 -5.04 11.37 -13.01
CA ALA A 46 -4.65 12.78 -12.82
C ALA A 46 -3.63 12.98 -11.67
N GLY A 47 -3.54 12.05 -10.71
CA GLY A 47 -2.50 12.05 -9.68
C GLY A 47 -1.22 11.37 -10.17
N SER A 48 -0.56 11.99 -11.15
CA SER A 48 0.73 11.53 -11.70
C SER A 48 1.80 12.60 -11.49
N ASP A 49 1.96 13.06 -10.26
CA ASP A 49 3.21 13.67 -9.81
C ASP A 49 3.66 12.86 -8.59
N ASP A 50 4.39 11.81 -8.93
CA ASP A 50 4.86 10.71 -8.10
C ASP A 50 6.16 11.17 -7.40
N ASP A 51 6.06 12.19 -6.55
CA ASP A 51 7.20 12.83 -5.85
C ASP A 51 7.79 11.98 -4.72
N ASP A 52 7.19 10.82 -4.43
CA ASP A 52 7.51 9.99 -3.28
C ASP A 52 8.32 8.73 -3.61
N HIS A 53 8.69 8.52 -4.88
CA HIS A 53 9.62 7.44 -5.22
C HIS A 53 11.04 7.86 -4.88
N VAL A 54 11.81 6.95 -4.29
CA VAL A 54 13.19 7.23 -3.94
C VAL A 54 14.02 7.33 -5.22
N LYS A 55 14.74 8.46 -5.39
CA LYS A 55 15.62 8.68 -6.54
C LYS A 55 16.70 7.58 -6.62
N GLY A 56 16.71 6.85 -7.72
CA GLY A 56 17.67 5.81 -8.08
C GLY A 56 17.30 5.17 -9.41
N THR A 57 18.26 4.64 -10.17
CA THR A 57 17.96 4.11 -11.51
C THR A 57 17.29 2.75 -11.43
N GLY A 58 17.70 1.81 -10.56
CA GLY A 58 17.07 0.48 -10.43
C GLY A 58 17.02 -0.39 -11.70
N SER A 59 17.45 0.16 -12.85
CA SER A 59 17.26 -0.37 -14.20
C SER A 59 18.31 -1.41 -14.59
N ASP A 60 19.44 -1.46 -13.89
CA ASP A 60 20.60 -2.26 -14.29
C ASP A 60 20.53 -3.71 -13.79
N LEU A 61 19.33 -4.30 -13.72
CA LEU A 61 19.18 -5.69 -13.31
C LEU A 61 19.70 -6.63 -14.41
N ASP A 62 20.73 -7.40 -14.06
CA ASP A 62 21.24 -8.51 -14.85
C ASP A 62 21.03 -9.81 -14.07
N LYS A 63 19.98 -10.56 -14.42
CA LYS A 63 19.63 -11.82 -13.76
C LYS A 63 20.74 -12.87 -13.85
N SER A 64 21.63 -12.80 -14.86
CA SER A 64 22.74 -13.75 -15.00
C SER A 64 23.83 -13.58 -13.94
N LYS A 65 23.89 -12.39 -13.32
CA LYS A 65 24.83 -12.05 -12.25
C LYS A 65 24.24 -12.21 -10.85
N ALA A 66 22.95 -12.50 -10.75
CA ALA A 66 22.31 -12.75 -9.46
C ALA A 66 22.72 -14.13 -8.92
N THR A 67 22.88 -14.20 -7.60
CA THR A 67 23.17 -15.43 -6.86
C THR A 67 21.93 -16.05 -6.23
N ILE A 68 20.80 -15.33 -6.27
CA ILE A 68 19.50 -15.81 -5.80
C ILE A 68 18.58 -16.14 -6.98
N THR A 69 17.67 -17.10 -6.75
CA THR A 69 16.62 -17.46 -7.69
C THR A 69 15.45 -16.46 -7.63
N GLU A 70 14.59 -16.48 -8.67
CA GLU A 70 13.37 -15.69 -8.68
C GLU A 70 12.38 -16.11 -7.56
N ALA A 71 12.36 -17.39 -7.19
CA ALA A 71 11.55 -17.86 -6.06
C ALA A 71 12.08 -17.29 -4.73
N GLN A 72 13.40 -17.29 -4.53
CA GLN A 72 14.02 -16.67 -3.35
C GLN A 72 13.74 -15.17 -3.32
N SER A 73 13.84 -14.46 -4.45
CA SER A 73 13.60 -13.01 -4.45
C SER A 73 12.16 -12.65 -4.08
N LYS A 74 11.17 -13.43 -4.53
CA LYS A 74 9.76 -13.28 -4.10
C LYS A 74 9.58 -13.58 -2.62
N ASN A 75 10.17 -14.67 -2.13
CA ASN A 75 10.10 -15.02 -0.70
C ASN A 75 10.76 -13.96 0.18
N TYR A 76 11.86 -13.36 -0.26
CA TYR A 76 12.52 -12.27 0.45
C TYR A 76 11.69 -10.99 0.41
N ALA A 77 11.06 -10.66 -0.72
CA ALA A 77 10.16 -9.51 -0.81
C ALA A 77 8.98 -9.62 0.17
N GLU A 78 8.36 -10.80 0.28
CA GLU A 78 7.26 -11.03 1.23
C GLU A 78 7.75 -11.03 2.69
N GLN A 79 8.91 -11.62 2.98
CA GLN A 79 9.52 -11.54 4.33
C GLN A 79 9.82 -10.10 4.74
N LEU A 80 10.34 -9.28 3.83
CA LEU A 80 10.59 -7.86 4.09
C LEU A 80 9.28 -7.12 4.31
N LEU A 81 8.25 -7.40 3.50
CA LEU A 81 6.93 -6.79 3.70
C LEU A 81 6.36 -7.13 5.08
N ASP A 82 6.34 -8.41 5.45
CA ASP A 82 5.82 -8.83 6.76
C ASP A 82 6.66 -8.26 7.91
N ALA A 83 7.99 -8.18 7.75
CA ALA A 83 8.89 -7.61 8.75
C ALA A 83 8.67 -6.11 8.97
N MET A 84 8.44 -5.36 7.90
CA MET A 84 8.12 -3.92 7.95
C MET A 84 6.66 -3.66 8.36
N ASN A 85 5.84 -4.70 8.45
CA ASN A 85 4.46 -4.63 8.96
C ASN A 85 4.31 -5.31 10.32
N ALA A 86 5.41 -5.69 10.97
CA ALA A 86 5.38 -6.48 12.18
C ALA A 86 4.82 -5.68 13.36
N ALA A 87 3.52 -5.77 13.59
CA ALA A 87 2.87 -5.14 14.73
C ALA A 87 3.11 -5.94 16.01
N TYR A 88 4.24 -5.74 16.70
CA TYR A 88 4.41 -6.26 18.06
C TYR A 88 5.06 -5.27 19.03
N PRO A 89 4.44 -4.99 20.20
CA PRO A 89 3.11 -5.41 20.65
C PRO A 89 1.96 -4.55 20.11
N LEU A 90 2.23 -3.40 19.48
CA LEU A 90 1.20 -2.51 18.87
C LEU A 90 1.69 -1.82 17.58
N TRP A 91 3.02 -1.71 17.39
CA TRP A 91 3.73 -1.10 16.27
C TRP A 91 5.18 -1.61 16.34
N GLY A 92 5.87 -1.75 15.21
CA GLY A 92 7.28 -2.17 15.20
C GLY A 92 7.79 -2.68 13.85
N THR A 93 9.10 -2.85 13.81
CA THR A 93 9.86 -3.37 12.66
C THR A 93 10.60 -4.62 13.11
N ASP A 94 10.44 -5.75 12.41
CA ASP A 94 11.27 -6.93 12.64
C ASP A 94 12.64 -6.76 11.97
N GLU A 95 13.49 -5.97 12.62
CA GLU A 95 14.85 -5.69 12.19
C GLU A 95 15.70 -6.96 12.01
N LYS A 96 15.42 -8.01 12.79
CA LYS A 96 16.14 -9.28 12.72
C LYS A 96 15.85 -9.99 11.40
N THR A 97 14.59 -10.03 10.99
CA THR A 97 14.20 -10.60 9.69
C THR A 97 14.75 -9.75 8.54
N ILE A 98 14.69 -8.42 8.63
CA ILE A 98 15.29 -7.53 7.62
C ILE A 98 16.79 -7.81 7.48
N LEU A 99 17.54 -7.84 8.58
CA LEU A 99 18.97 -8.11 8.58
C LEU A 99 19.27 -9.51 8.01
N ALA A 100 18.49 -10.53 8.39
CA ALA A 100 18.65 -11.89 7.89
C ALA A 100 18.49 -11.97 6.36
N VAL A 101 17.48 -11.30 5.79
CA VAL A 101 17.27 -11.21 4.34
C VAL A 101 18.44 -10.48 3.68
N PHE A 102 18.81 -9.30 4.20
CA PHE A 102 19.89 -8.50 3.61
C PHE A 102 21.24 -9.20 3.67
N ASN A 103 21.48 -10.07 4.64
CA ASN A 103 22.69 -10.89 4.70
C ASN A 103 22.75 -11.99 3.62
N GLN A 104 21.63 -12.36 3.00
CA GLN A 104 21.61 -13.25 1.83
C GLN A 104 21.98 -12.54 0.52
N LEU A 105 21.85 -11.21 0.46
CA LEU A 105 22.08 -10.42 -0.75
C LEU A 105 23.58 -10.14 -0.94
N LYS A 106 24.21 -10.85 -1.86
CA LYS A 106 25.68 -10.83 -2.04
C LYS A 106 26.12 -9.72 -2.98
N ASN A 107 25.27 -9.33 -3.91
CA ASN A 107 25.57 -8.30 -4.88
C ASN A 107 24.36 -7.41 -5.20
N LYS A 108 24.58 -6.36 -5.99
CA LYS A 108 23.52 -5.42 -6.38
C LYS A 108 22.38 -6.09 -7.14
N HIS A 109 22.67 -7.12 -7.94
CA HIS A 109 21.67 -7.78 -8.76
C HIS A 109 20.71 -8.64 -7.91
N ASP A 110 21.18 -9.21 -6.80
CA ASP A 110 20.32 -9.87 -5.81
C ASP A 110 19.31 -8.89 -5.21
N PHE A 111 19.79 -7.72 -4.77
CA PHE A 111 18.92 -6.66 -4.24
C PHE A 111 17.92 -6.19 -5.29
N LEU A 112 18.36 -5.92 -6.52
CA LEU A 112 17.48 -5.52 -7.60
C LEU A 112 16.41 -6.59 -7.88
N MET A 113 16.74 -7.88 -7.83
CA MET A 113 15.74 -8.94 -7.97
C MET A 113 14.67 -8.90 -6.86
N VAL A 114 15.06 -8.59 -5.62
CA VAL A 114 14.11 -8.43 -4.51
C VAL A 114 13.30 -7.14 -4.67
N TYR A 115 13.94 -6.03 -5.03
CA TYR A 115 13.28 -4.75 -5.30
C TYR A 115 12.19 -4.87 -6.38
N HIS A 116 12.53 -5.50 -7.51
CA HIS A 116 11.58 -5.75 -8.60
C HIS A 116 10.48 -6.73 -8.22
N ALA A 117 10.78 -7.75 -7.40
CA ALA A 117 9.77 -8.69 -6.89
C ALA A 117 8.80 -8.04 -5.88
N PHE A 118 9.30 -7.12 -5.05
CA PHE A 118 8.50 -6.33 -4.12
C PHE A 118 7.57 -5.37 -4.87
N GLY A 119 8.11 -4.69 -5.89
CA GLY A 119 7.35 -3.75 -6.73
C GLY A 119 6.81 -2.57 -5.92
N LEU A 120 5.62 -2.10 -6.27
CA LEU A 120 4.93 -1.04 -5.52
C LEU A 120 3.87 -1.66 -4.61
N ARG A 121 3.92 -1.34 -3.31
CA ARG A 121 2.97 -1.79 -2.29
C ARG A 121 2.26 -0.59 -1.66
N ASP A 122 0.97 -0.74 -1.33
CA ASP A 122 0.19 0.31 -0.67
C ASP A 122 0.83 0.64 0.69
N TYR A 123 1.16 1.91 0.97
CA TYR A 123 1.77 2.34 2.22
C TYR A 123 0.89 3.38 2.93
N ASN A 124 0.70 3.21 4.24
CA ASN A 124 0.00 4.17 5.11
C ASN A 124 0.67 4.26 6.51
N GLY A 125 1.87 3.70 6.69
CA GLY A 125 2.59 3.64 7.96
C GLY A 125 2.03 2.68 9.02
N TYR A 126 0.88 2.02 8.79
CA TYR A 126 0.28 1.07 9.73
C TYR A 126 -0.41 -0.11 9.02
N ASN A 127 0.14 -1.31 9.15
CA ASN A 127 -0.44 -2.56 8.62
C ASN A 127 -0.79 -2.46 7.12
N SER A 128 0.20 -2.07 6.32
CA SER A 128 0.10 -1.78 4.89
C SER A 128 0.84 -2.82 4.04
N PRO A 129 0.32 -3.33 2.93
CA PRO A 129 -1.00 -3.09 2.42
C PRO A 129 -2.05 -3.74 3.35
N PRO A 130 -3.24 -3.13 3.48
CA PRO A 130 -4.30 -3.72 4.29
C PRO A 130 -4.73 -5.06 3.70
N LYS A 131 -4.83 -6.07 4.57
CA LYS A 131 -5.24 -7.43 4.22
C LYS A 131 -6.77 -7.59 4.05
N SER A 132 -7.57 -6.54 4.29
CA SER A 132 -9.05 -6.58 4.35
C SER A 132 -9.75 -5.99 3.12
N PHE A 133 -11.06 -6.28 2.96
CA PHE A 133 -11.95 -5.82 1.87
C PHE A 133 -11.92 -4.31 1.61
N TRP A 134 -11.59 -3.51 2.63
CA TRP A 134 -11.42 -2.06 2.54
C TRP A 134 -10.30 -1.61 1.57
N LYS A 135 -9.39 -2.53 1.18
CA LYS A 135 -8.36 -2.33 0.15
C LYS A 135 -8.90 -1.77 -1.17
N TYR A 136 -10.15 -2.06 -1.54
CA TYR A 136 -10.74 -1.59 -2.80
C TYR A 136 -11.35 -0.18 -2.72
N LEU A 137 -11.57 0.34 -1.51
CA LEU A 137 -12.22 1.64 -1.30
C LEU A 137 -11.23 2.75 -0.96
N ASP A 138 -10.06 2.37 -0.45
CA ASP A 138 -9.04 3.31 0.00
C ASP A 138 -8.03 3.66 -1.10
N VAL A 139 -7.53 4.89 -1.09
CA VAL A 139 -6.57 5.41 -2.10
C VAL A 139 -5.22 5.55 -1.42
N TYR A 140 -4.50 4.44 -1.26
CA TYR A 140 -3.14 4.49 -0.72
C TYR A 140 -2.16 4.91 -1.79
N GLN A 141 -1.18 5.73 -1.39
CA GLN A 141 -0.02 5.95 -2.24
C GLN A 141 0.82 4.68 -2.24
N LYS A 142 1.20 4.23 -3.43
CA LYS A 142 2.04 3.04 -3.56
C LYS A 142 3.50 3.44 -3.40
N ARG A 143 4.24 2.63 -2.66
CA ARG A 143 5.65 2.86 -2.33
C ARG A 143 6.50 1.67 -2.71
N ASP A 144 7.73 1.94 -3.12
CA ASP A 144 8.71 0.91 -3.43
C ASP A 144 9.43 0.41 -2.17
N LEU A 145 10.19 -0.68 -2.32
CA LEU A 145 10.92 -1.30 -1.22
C LEU A 145 11.87 -0.32 -0.51
N VAL A 146 12.47 0.62 -1.24
CA VAL A 146 13.45 1.55 -0.66
C VAL A 146 12.75 2.55 0.25
N TYR A 147 11.61 3.09 -0.18
CA TYR A 147 10.78 3.95 0.67
C TYR A 147 10.38 3.23 1.94
N TRP A 148 9.82 2.03 1.81
CA TRP A 148 9.42 1.18 2.94
C TRP A 148 10.56 1.02 3.96
N LEU A 149 11.75 0.64 3.50
CA LEU A 149 12.91 0.46 4.38
C LEU A 149 13.38 1.77 5.04
N LYS A 150 13.28 2.91 4.35
CA LYS A 150 13.63 4.23 4.92
C LYS A 150 12.64 4.69 5.98
N SER A 151 11.38 4.30 5.84
CA SER A 151 10.36 4.62 6.84
C SER A 151 10.49 3.78 8.10
N GLU A 152 10.97 2.53 7.96
CA GLU A 152 11.10 1.61 9.09
C GLU A 152 12.47 1.65 9.80
N LEU A 153 13.53 2.12 9.12
CA LEU A 153 14.89 2.09 9.66
C LEU A 153 15.52 3.48 9.80
N SER A 154 16.22 3.65 10.91
CA SER A 154 16.93 4.86 11.33
C SER A 154 18.40 4.55 11.64
N PRO A 155 19.30 5.56 11.62
CA PRO A 155 20.70 5.35 11.98
C PRO A 155 20.92 4.76 13.38
N SER A 156 19.98 4.94 14.31
CA SER A 156 20.02 4.37 15.66
C SER A 156 19.86 2.85 15.70
N ASP A 157 19.34 2.22 14.64
CA ASP A 157 19.10 0.77 14.58
C ASP A 157 20.40 -0.02 14.30
N GLY A 158 21.52 0.70 14.15
CA GLY A 158 22.85 0.11 14.23
C GLY A 158 23.21 -0.77 13.04
N GLU A 159 23.33 -2.09 13.26
CA GLU A 159 23.83 -3.03 12.26
C GLU A 159 22.89 -3.16 11.06
N VAL A 160 21.59 -3.31 11.31
CA VAL A 160 20.60 -3.47 10.24
C VAL A 160 20.58 -2.26 9.31
N TYR A 161 20.57 -1.05 9.87
CA TYR A 161 20.60 0.19 9.08
C TYR A 161 21.86 0.28 8.21
N LYS A 162 23.04 0.04 8.80
CA LYS A 162 24.32 0.08 8.06
C LYS A 162 24.34 -0.95 6.93
N ARG A 163 23.84 -2.15 7.18
CA ARG A 163 23.80 -3.23 6.20
C ARG A 163 22.85 -2.90 5.04
N VAL A 164 21.64 -2.44 5.36
CA VAL A 164 20.63 -2.03 4.38
C VAL A 164 21.14 -0.87 3.54
N LYS A 165 21.59 0.22 4.17
CA LYS A 165 22.15 1.39 3.50
C LYS A 165 23.23 1.00 2.48
N LYS A 166 24.21 0.19 2.90
CA LYS A 166 25.28 -0.29 2.02
C LYS A 166 24.76 -1.02 0.78
N VAL A 167 23.75 -1.88 0.92
CA VAL A 167 23.20 -2.65 -0.21
C VAL A 167 22.38 -1.75 -1.14
N VAL A 168 21.53 -0.91 -0.56
CA VAL A 168 20.62 -0.02 -1.30
C VAL A 168 21.43 1.01 -2.09
N GLU A 169 22.38 1.69 -1.44
CA GLU A 169 23.26 2.67 -2.10
C GLU A 169 24.20 2.02 -3.10
N GLY A 170 24.74 0.84 -2.78
CA GLY A 170 25.54 0.04 -3.71
C GLY A 170 24.76 -0.43 -4.95
N SER A 171 23.43 -0.33 -4.91
CA SER A 171 22.54 -0.66 -6.02
C SER A 171 22.02 0.58 -6.78
N GLY A 172 22.50 1.77 -6.43
CA GLY A 172 22.21 3.02 -7.16
C GLY A 172 20.98 3.79 -6.65
N PHE A 173 20.53 3.53 -5.43
CA PHE A 173 19.44 4.28 -4.78
C PHE A 173 19.96 5.18 -3.66
N THR A 174 19.16 6.17 -3.27
CA THR A 174 19.48 7.03 -2.11
C THR A 174 18.82 6.49 -0.84
N PHE A 175 19.60 6.08 0.17
CA PHE A 175 19.06 5.58 1.44
C PHE A 175 19.21 6.56 2.59
#